data_AF-A0A518WCE9-F1
#
_entry.id   AF-A0A518WCE9-F1
#
_cell.length_a   1.000
_cell.length_b   1.000
_cell.length_c   1.000
_cell.angle_alpha   90.00
_cell.angle_beta   90.00
_cell.angle_gamma   90.00
#
_symmetry.space_group_name_H-M   'P 1'
#
loop_
_entity.id
_entity.type
_entity.pdbx_description
1 polymer ?
#
loop_
_entity_poly.entity_id
_entity_poly.type
_entity_poly.pdbx_seq_one_letter_code
_entity_poly.pdbx_strand_id
1 'polypeptide(L)'
;MSAHPRPDAEPALPFSWLADAPLFIDRDQVSAFYDAVVMPEHETGKITLSTRDIRVSRSSTSGKLGARIGTRDLLASIFPFLDAHVALEGTHGREKSTQAEQGDLIELHPIRNPHRQLLQLALHYAAHLPDRVTFAQDESWLDDLDRTYISDSPRALVFVDLPAGQAIIPLAAELATGRVIAIFDDLVAEISRTVRTLPPHYPGTEEPATRREYWRWFSDNYSAIAAMNVLERGIGDGGPAQWVDYRVHLNDRSLQLSLRGRRNFETGIYAYSMIRRGNQHGLRIVGTLKSGPGLNVLAVFEK
;
A
#
# COMPACT_ATOMS: atom_id res chain seq x y z
N MET A 1 -25.22 -0.83 -29.82
CA MET A 1 -24.12 -1.77 -29.53
C MET A 1 -24.18 -2.08 -28.04
N SER A 2 -24.80 -3.20 -27.69
CA SER A 2 -24.98 -3.62 -26.30
C SER A 2 -23.64 -4.10 -25.75
N ALA A 3 -23.12 -3.42 -24.74
CA ALA A 3 -21.98 -3.90 -23.98
C ALA A 3 -22.44 -5.14 -23.19
N HIS A 4 -21.86 -6.29 -23.50
CA HIS A 4 -22.01 -7.47 -22.65
C HIS A 4 -21.48 -7.14 -21.24
N PRO A 5 -22.25 -7.39 -20.18
CA PRO A 5 -21.71 -7.35 -18.83
C PRO A 5 -20.60 -8.39 -18.75
N ARG A 6 -19.40 -7.96 -18.34
CA ARG A 6 -18.31 -8.90 -18.04
C ARG A 6 -18.82 -9.82 -16.92
N PRO A 7 -18.65 -11.15 -17.05
CA PRO A 7 -19.01 -12.06 -15.98
C PRO A 7 -18.26 -11.64 -14.72
N ASP A 8 -18.98 -11.61 -13.60
CA ASP A 8 -18.49 -11.27 -12.27
C ASP A 8 -17.12 -11.89 -12.06
N ALA A 9 -16.08 -11.04 -12.08
CA ALA A 9 -14.71 -11.49 -11.92
C ALA A 9 -14.62 -12.18 -10.55
N GLU A 10 -14.15 -13.43 -10.53
CA GLU A 10 -13.81 -14.12 -9.30
C GLU A 10 -12.99 -13.17 -8.42
N PRO A 11 -13.28 -13.08 -7.11
CA PRO A 11 -12.58 -12.14 -6.26
C PRO A 11 -11.10 -12.52 -6.19
N ALA A 12 -10.27 -11.80 -6.96
CA ALA A 12 -8.83 -11.96 -6.94
C ALA A 12 -8.34 -11.99 -5.49
N LEU A 13 -7.50 -12.96 -5.15
CA LEU A 13 -7.05 -13.18 -3.80
C LEU A 13 -6.31 -11.94 -3.27
N PRO A 14 -6.46 -11.59 -1.98
CA PRO A 14 -6.10 -10.27 -1.44
C PRO A 14 -4.61 -9.89 -1.62
N PHE A 15 -3.74 -10.86 -1.89
CA PHE A 15 -2.31 -10.65 -2.10
C PHE A 15 -1.80 -11.00 -3.50
N SER A 16 -2.65 -11.45 -4.43
CA SER A 16 -2.16 -11.93 -5.75
C SER A 16 -1.39 -10.86 -6.52
N TRP A 17 -1.81 -9.60 -6.39
CA TRP A 17 -1.14 -8.44 -6.99
C TRP A 17 0.22 -8.11 -6.36
N LEU A 18 0.55 -8.66 -5.19
CA LEU A 18 1.93 -8.61 -4.68
C LEU A 18 2.88 -9.48 -5.52
N ALA A 19 2.40 -10.23 -6.52
CA ALA A 19 3.26 -10.86 -7.50
C ALA A 19 3.69 -9.91 -8.64
N ASP A 20 3.03 -8.77 -8.81
CA ASP A 20 3.34 -7.78 -9.86
C ASP A 20 4.62 -7.00 -9.54
N ALA A 21 5.17 -6.31 -10.55
CA ALA A 21 6.34 -5.45 -10.36
C ALA A 21 5.93 -4.10 -9.72
N PRO A 22 6.57 -3.67 -8.61
CA PRO A 22 6.25 -2.39 -7.98
C PRO A 22 6.76 -1.20 -8.80
N LEU A 23 5.99 -0.11 -8.81
CA LEU A 23 6.43 1.21 -9.28
C LEU A 23 7.47 1.82 -8.32
N PHE A 24 7.34 1.50 -7.03
CA PHE A 24 8.22 1.95 -5.96
C PHE A 24 8.28 0.88 -4.86
N ILE A 25 9.47 0.64 -4.31
CA ILE A 25 9.64 -0.18 -3.09
C ILE A 25 10.79 0.37 -2.24
N ASP A 26 10.50 0.77 -1.01
CA ASP A 26 11.50 1.22 -0.04
C ASP A 26 12.24 -0.01 0.53
N ARG A 27 13.31 -0.41 -0.16
CA ARG A 27 14.11 -1.59 0.19
C ARG A 27 14.53 -1.57 1.66
N ASP A 28 15.00 -0.42 2.14
CA ASP A 28 15.59 -0.34 3.47
C ASP A 28 14.51 -0.39 4.56
N GLN A 29 13.38 0.29 4.38
CA GLN A 29 12.27 0.18 5.34
C GLN A 29 11.67 -1.21 5.34
N VAL A 30 11.49 -1.82 4.16
CA VAL A 30 10.98 -3.20 4.07
C VAL A 30 11.92 -4.17 4.77
N SER A 31 13.24 -4.07 4.55
CA SER A 31 14.21 -4.94 5.22
C SER A 31 14.19 -4.73 6.74
N ALA A 32 14.26 -3.48 7.21
CA ALA A 32 14.26 -3.20 8.64
C ALA A 32 12.98 -3.67 9.33
N PHE A 33 11.84 -3.56 8.65
CA PHE A 33 10.57 -4.01 9.18
C PHE A 33 10.42 -5.54 9.15
N TYR A 34 10.89 -6.18 8.09
CA TYR A 34 10.97 -7.63 7.98
C TYR A 34 11.83 -8.21 9.11
N ASP A 35 13.01 -7.63 9.34
CA ASP A 35 13.93 -8.07 10.38
C ASP A 35 13.32 -7.92 11.79
N ALA A 36 12.52 -6.87 12.01
CA ALA A 36 11.89 -6.60 13.31
C ALA A 36 10.68 -7.51 13.62
N VAL A 37 9.96 -7.98 12.60
CA VAL A 37 8.69 -8.72 12.81
C VAL A 37 8.80 -10.20 12.45
N VAL A 38 9.55 -10.53 11.41
CA VAL A 38 9.52 -11.86 10.78
C VAL A 38 10.81 -12.63 11.04
N MET A 39 11.96 -11.96 11.04
CA MET A 39 13.24 -12.68 11.12
C MET A 39 13.45 -13.31 12.51
N PRO A 40 13.75 -14.62 12.60
CA PRO A 40 14.10 -15.26 13.86
C PRO A 40 15.44 -14.74 14.40
N GLU A 41 15.67 -14.86 15.73
CA GLU A 41 16.86 -14.34 16.45
C GLU A 41 18.22 -14.81 15.88
N HIS A 42 18.24 -15.81 15.01
CA HIS A 42 19.43 -16.31 14.31
C HIS A 42 19.16 -16.41 12.80
N GLU A 43 19.98 -15.72 11.99
CA GLU A 43 19.91 -15.53 10.52
C GLU A 43 19.66 -16.81 9.68
N THR A 44 19.82 -17.99 10.27
CA THR A 44 19.79 -19.31 9.63
C THR A 44 18.55 -20.16 9.92
N GLY A 45 17.58 -19.66 10.69
CA GLY A 45 16.35 -20.40 11.03
C GLY A 45 15.33 -20.47 9.89
N LYS A 46 14.71 -21.64 9.68
CA LYS A 46 13.54 -21.81 8.80
C LYS A 46 12.32 -21.19 9.47
N ILE A 47 11.49 -20.48 8.70
CA ILE A 47 10.16 -20.07 9.16
C ILE A 47 9.15 -21.08 8.62
N THR A 48 8.43 -21.72 9.52
CA THR A 48 7.39 -22.69 9.19
C THR A 48 6.03 -22.02 9.34
N LEU A 49 5.31 -21.86 8.23
CA LEU A 49 3.93 -21.40 8.25
C LEU A 49 3.01 -22.61 8.17
N SER A 50 2.07 -22.73 9.13
CA SER A 50 0.99 -23.70 9.05
C SER A 50 -0.19 -23.11 8.28
N THR A 51 -0.67 -23.87 7.30
CA THR A 51 -1.79 -23.48 6.43
C THR A 51 -3.13 -23.33 7.16
N ARG A 52 -3.23 -23.74 8.44
CA ARG A 52 -4.43 -23.58 9.28
C ARG A 52 -4.55 -22.19 9.92
N ASP A 53 -3.46 -21.42 9.95
CA ASP A 53 -3.36 -20.22 10.80
C ASP A 53 -3.65 -18.90 10.05
N ILE A 54 -3.57 -18.89 8.73
CA ILE A 54 -3.85 -17.68 7.93
C ILE A 54 -5.35 -17.39 7.88
N ARG A 55 -5.73 -16.24 8.43
CA ARG A 55 -7.09 -15.71 8.41
C ARG A 55 -7.10 -14.36 7.72
N VAL A 56 -7.55 -14.33 6.46
CA VAL A 56 -7.78 -13.06 5.78
C VAL A 56 -9.24 -12.62 5.96
N SER A 57 -9.45 -11.60 6.77
CA SER A 57 -10.72 -10.90 6.90
C SER A 57 -10.72 -9.70 5.95
N ARG A 58 -11.63 -9.67 4.96
CA ARG A 58 -11.92 -8.44 4.22
C ARG A 58 -12.98 -7.64 4.97
N SER A 59 -12.67 -6.40 5.31
CA SER A 59 -13.69 -5.45 5.74
C SER A 59 -14.38 -4.86 4.51
N SER A 60 -15.63 -5.24 4.27
CA SER A 60 -16.56 -4.53 3.39
C SER A 60 -17.84 -4.33 4.19
N THR A 61 -18.10 -3.11 4.65
CA THR A 61 -19.20 -2.85 5.59
C THR A 61 -20.52 -2.66 4.84
N SER A 62 -21.08 -3.76 4.34
CA SER A 62 -22.52 -3.97 4.20
C SER A 62 -22.79 -5.48 4.17
N GLY A 63 -22.66 -6.12 5.33
CA GLY A 63 -22.87 -7.56 5.51
C GLY A 63 -21.57 -8.29 5.86
N LYS A 64 -21.53 -8.88 7.05
CA LYS A 64 -20.46 -9.78 7.49
C LYS A 64 -20.53 -11.07 6.67
N LEU A 65 -20.04 -11.04 5.43
CA LEU A 65 -19.72 -12.25 4.68
C LEU A 65 -18.28 -12.64 5.01
N GLY A 66 -18.12 -13.47 6.04
CA GLY A 66 -16.84 -14.09 6.36
C GLY A 66 -16.47 -15.14 5.30
N ALA A 67 -15.99 -14.70 4.14
CA ALA A 67 -15.39 -15.60 3.17
C ALA A 67 -14.04 -16.09 3.73
N ARG A 68 -14.00 -17.36 4.18
CA ARG A 68 -12.74 -18.03 4.52
C ARG A 68 -12.05 -18.39 3.22
N ILE A 69 -11.09 -17.56 2.83
CA ILE A 69 -10.19 -17.86 1.72
C ILE A 69 -9.22 -18.95 2.19
N GLY A 70 -9.17 -20.07 1.45
CA GLY A 70 -8.19 -21.12 1.69
C GLY A 70 -6.77 -20.63 1.41
N THR A 71 -5.83 -21.00 2.27
CA THR A 71 -4.41 -20.67 2.14
C THR A 71 -3.78 -21.19 0.86
N ARG A 72 -4.22 -22.36 0.42
CA ARG A 72 -3.80 -22.95 -0.85
C ARG A 72 -4.15 -22.05 -2.03
N ASP A 73 -5.39 -21.56 -2.08
CA ASP A 73 -5.82 -20.65 -3.15
C ASP A 73 -5.00 -19.36 -3.10
N LEU A 74 -4.86 -18.76 -1.92
CA LEU A 74 -4.04 -17.56 -1.69
C LEU A 74 -2.61 -17.74 -2.20
N LEU A 75 -1.95 -18.85 -1.84
CA LEU A 75 -0.57 -19.11 -2.21
C LEU A 75 -0.40 -19.48 -3.68
N ALA A 76 -1.31 -20.26 -4.25
CA ALA A 76 -1.34 -20.58 -5.67
C ALA A 76 -1.45 -19.31 -6.53
N SER A 77 -2.25 -18.33 -6.09
CA SER A 77 -2.38 -17.06 -6.82
C SER A 77 -1.14 -16.18 -6.79
N ILE A 78 -0.31 -16.29 -5.75
CA ILE A 78 0.91 -15.51 -5.58
C ILE A 78 2.10 -16.23 -6.21
N PHE A 79 2.11 -17.56 -6.12
CA PHE A 79 3.16 -18.44 -6.58
C PHE A 79 2.54 -19.55 -7.44
N PRO A 80 2.23 -19.28 -8.72
CA PRO A 80 1.58 -20.26 -9.61
C PRO A 80 2.37 -21.57 -9.76
N PHE A 81 3.69 -21.53 -9.54
CA PHE A 81 4.56 -22.70 -9.57
C PHE A 81 4.33 -23.69 -8.42
N LEU A 82 3.71 -23.28 -7.30
CA LEU A 82 3.38 -24.19 -6.21
C LEU A 82 2.30 -25.21 -6.60
N ASP A 83 1.33 -24.82 -7.44
CA ASP A 83 0.32 -25.77 -7.96
C ASP A 83 0.92 -26.83 -8.88
N ALA A 84 1.96 -26.46 -9.65
CA ALA A 84 2.62 -27.37 -10.58
C ALA A 84 3.47 -28.45 -9.87
N HIS A 85 4.14 -28.10 -8.77
CA HIS A 85 4.94 -29.06 -7.99
C HIS A 85 4.08 -30.10 -7.27
N VAL A 86 2.92 -29.71 -6.75
CA VAL A 86 1.99 -30.62 -6.07
C VAL A 86 1.28 -31.57 -7.06
N ALA A 87 0.97 -31.10 -8.27
CA ALA A 87 0.40 -31.96 -9.32
C ALA A 87 1.38 -33.07 -9.78
N LEU A 88 2.68 -32.82 -9.70
CA LEU A 88 3.74 -33.78 -10.05
C LEU A 88 4.02 -34.78 -8.92
N GLU A 89 3.99 -34.39 -7.65
CA GLU A 89 4.12 -35.32 -6.52
C GLU A 89 2.90 -36.27 -6.39
N GLY A 90 1.72 -35.86 -6.86
CA GLY A 90 0.52 -36.70 -6.85
C GLY A 90 0.52 -37.88 -7.83
N THR A 91 1.45 -37.94 -8.79
CA THR A 91 1.48 -39.02 -9.81
C THR A 91 2.55 -40.09 -9.59
N HIS A 92 3.54 -39.88 -8.71
CA HIS A 92 4.55 -40.90 -8.37
C HIS A 92 4.91 -40.88 -6.87
N GLY A 93 4.16 -41.63 -6.06
CA GLY A 93 4.53 -41.83 -4.65
C GLY A 93 3.41 -42.35 -3.76
N ARG A 94 2.78 -43.47 -4.13
CA ARG A 94 1.80 -44.14 -3.26
C ARG A 94 2.52 -44.98 -2.21
N GLU A 95 3.18 -44.34 -1.25
CA GLU A 95 3.57 -45.00 0.00
C GLU A 95 2.65 -44.51 1.12
N LYS A 96 1.88 -45.46 1.67
CA LYS A 96 0.95 -45.25 2.79
C LYS A 96 1.75 -44.80 4.03
N SER A 97 1.76 -43.51 4.33
CA SER A 97 1.96 -43.05 5.71
C SER A 97 0.62 -42.64 6.32
N THR A 98 0.39 -43.16 7.51
CA THR A 98 -0.83 -43.12 8.32
C THR A 98 -1.35 -41.70 8.55
N GLN A 99 -2.67 -41.55 8.47
CA GLN A 99 -3.43 -40.35 8.83
C GLN A 99 -3.05 -39.83 10.23
N ALA A 100 -2.44 -38.65 10.28
CA ALA A 100 -2.54 -37.70 11.39
C ALA A 100 -2.18 -36.30 10.86
N GLU A 101 -3.20 -35.46 10.66
CA GLU A 101 -3.15 -34.00 10.76
C GLU A 101 -1.91 -33.19 10.27
N GLN A 102 -1.23 -33.57 9.19
CA GLN A 102 -0.26 -32.66 8.58
C GLN A 102 -1.01 -31.64 7.73
N GLY A 103 -1.25 -30.46 8.31
CA GLY A 103 -1.48 -29.26 7.49
C GLY A 103 -0.25 -29.03 6.63
N ASP A 104 -0.44 -28.61 5.38
CA ASP A 104 0.67 -28.33 4.47
C ASP A 104 1.61 -27.32 5.16
N LEU A 105 2.84 -27.76 5.46
CA LEU A 105 3.87 -26.96 6.10
C LEU A 105 4.69 -26.29 4.99
N ILE A 106 4.83 -24.97 5.07
CA ILE A 106 5.60 -24.21 4.09
C ILE A 106 6.89 -23.76 4.77
N GLU A 107 8.02 -24.20 4.20
CA GLU A 107 9.34 -23.74 4.62
C GLU A 107 9.73 -22.51 3.80
N LEU A 108 9.88 -21.36 4.47
CA LEU A 108 10.42 -20.16 3.87
C LEU A 108 11.90 -20.00 4.22
N HIS A 109 12.75 -19.90 3.20
CA HIS A 109 14.16 -19.58 3.37
C HIS A 109 14.37 -18.07 3.51
N PRO A 110 15.48 -17.61 4.14
CA PRO A 110 15.83 -16.20 4.20
C PRO A 110 15.97 -15.61 2.80
N ILE A 111 15.26 -14.51 2.52
CA ILE A 111 15.32 -13.82 1.24
C ILE A 111 15.69 -12.35 1.47
N ARG A 112 16.76 -11.89 0.80
CA ARG A 112 17.25 -10.49 0.87
C ARG A 112 16.65 -9.56 -0.20
N ASN A 113 15.65 -10.04 -0.93
CA ASN A 113 14.93 -9.26 -1.94
C ASN A 113 13.74 -8.55 -1.28
N PRO A 114 13.62 -7.21 -1.39
CA PRO A 114 12.57 -6.45 -0.71
C PRO A 114 11.16 -6.85 -1.14
N HIS A 115 10.96 -7.24 -2.39
CA HIS A 115 9.67 -7.70 -2.88
C HIS A 115 9.23 -8.98 -2.17
N ARG A 116 10.14 -9.95 -2.04
CA ARG A 116 9.88 -11.20 -1.32
C ARG A 116 9.75 -10.99 0.18
N GLN A 117 10.53 -10.07 0.77
CA GLN A 117 10.38 -9.69 2.18
C GLN A 117 9.00 -9.08 2.46
N LEU A 118 8.54 -8.17 1.60
CA LEU A 118 7.21 -7.57 1.72
C LEU A 118 6.10 -8.62 1.63
N LEU A 119 6.24 -9.57 0.72
CA LEU A 119 5.29 -10.67 0.58
C LEU A 119 5.28 -11.57 1.82
N GLN A 120 6.44 -11.93 2.36
CA GLN A 120 6.52 -12.71 3.59
C GLN A 120 5.95 -11.93 4.79
N LEU A 121 6.19 -10.62 4.88
CA LEU A 121 5.55 -9.75 5.86
C LEU A 121 4.02 -9.82 5.75
N ALA A 122 3.47 -9.67 4.54
CA ALA A 122 2.03 -9.74 4.31
C ALA A 122 1.44 -11.09 4.75
N LEU A 123 2.10 -12.20 4.40
CA LEU A 123 1.67 -13.54 4.79
C LEU A 123 1.80 -13.76 6.31
N HIS A 124 2.90 -13.33 6.93
CA HIS A 124 3.11 -13.43 8.37
C HIS A 124 2.05 -12.66 9.14
N TYR A 125 1.75 -11.44 8.71
CA TYR A 125 0.70 -10.62 9.31
C TYR A 125 -0.68 -11.27 9.17
N ALA A 126 -1.01 -11.82 7.99
CA ALA A 126 -2.27 -12.53 7.80
C ALA A 126 -2.39 -13.83 8.62
N ALA A 127 -1.26 -14.48 8.94
CA ALA A 127 -1.18 -15.68 9.76
C ALA A 127 -1.27 -15.41 11.26
N HIS A 128 -0.47 -14.46 11.76
CA HIS A 128 -0.19 -14.34 13.18
C HIS A 128 -0.72 -13.04 13.78
N LEU A 129 -0.97 -12.02 12.95
CA LEU A 129 -1.39 -10.70 13.37
C LEU A 129 -2.59 -10.21 12.55
N PRO A 130 -3.67 -11.01 12.37
CA PRO A 130 -4.79 -10.65 11.49
C PRO A 130 -5.48 -9.36 11.94
N ASP A 131 -5.48 -9.06 13.24
CA ASP A 131 -6.00 -7.82 13.81
C ASP A 131 -5.08 -6.61 13.57
N ARG A 132 -3.92 -6.80 12.93
CA ARG A 132 -2.96 -5.75 12.55
C ARG A 132 -2.84 -5.61 11.03
N VAL A 133 -3.78 -6.18 10.27
CA VAL A 133 -3.87 -6.03 8.81
C VAL A 133 -5.14 -5.29 8.44
N THR A 134 -5.02 -4.31 7.55
CA THR A 134 -6.19 -3.61 6.98
C THR A 134 -6.10 -3.58 5.47
N PHE A 135 -7.19 -3.99 4.81
CA PHE A 135 -7.39 -3.77 3.38
C PHE A 135 -8.40 -2.65 3.19
N ALA A 136 -7.89 -1.48 2.85
CA ALA A 136 -8.64 -0.26 2.61
C ALA A 136 -9.08 -0.17 1.14
N GLN A 137 -10.36 -0.42 0.89
CA GLN A 137 -10.98 -0.28 -0.44
C GLN A 137 -11.68 1.08 -0.63
N ASP A 138 -12.06 1.72 0.47
CA ASP A 138 -12.71 3.03 0.50
C ASP A 138 -12.14 3.86 1.67
N GLU A 139 -12.83 4.92 2.10
CA GLU A 139 -12.40 5.78 3.20
C GLU A 139 -12.85 5.32 4.59
N SER A 140 -13.83 4.42 4.67
CA SER A 140 -14.54 4.08 5.92
C SER A 140 -13.62 3.46 6.96
N TRP A 141 -12.57 2.76 6.53
CA TRP A 141 -11.56 2.20 7.42
C TRP A 141 -10.83 3.25 8.26
N LEU A 142 -10.83 4.54 7.85
CA LEU A 142 -10.23 5.62 8.63
C LEU A 142 -11.06 5.99 9.86
N ASP A 143 -12.38 5.74 9.85
CA ASP A 143 -13.26 6.05 10.97
C ASP A 143 -13.11 5.04 12.12
N ASP A 144 -12.67 3.83 11.81
CA ASP A 144 -12.46 2.74 12.77
C ASP A 144 -11.04 2.76 13.41
N LEU A 145 -10.17 3.70 13.02
CA LEU A 145 -8.82 3.78 13.56
C LEU A 145 -8.81 4.46 14.93
N ASP A 146 -8.88 3.66 15.99
CA ASP A 146 -8.65 4.16 17.34
C ASP A 146 -7.15 4.45 17.62
N ARG A 147 -6.87 5.21 18.68
CA ARG A 147 -5.50 5.60 19.05
C ARG A 147 -4.62 4.40 19.38
N THR A 148 -5.19 3.39 20.03
CA THR A 148 -4.50 2.17 20.46
C THR A 148 -4.06 1.37 19.23
N TYR A 149 -4.98 1.15 18.29
CA TYR A 149 -4.71 0.52 17.01
C TYR A 149 -3.56 1.21 16.28
N ILE A 150 -3.58 2.55 16.23
CA ILE A 150 -2.52 3.32 15.59
C ILE A 150 -1.17 3.16 16.32
N SER A 151 -1.16 3.23 17.66
CA SER A 151 0.08 3.25 18.46
C SER A 151 0.73 1.90 18.72
N ASP A 152 -0.04 0.81 18.66
CA ASP A 152 0.44 -0.51 19.09
C ASP A 152 1.55 -1.08 18.21
N SER A 153 2.38 -1.91 18.83
CA SER A 153 3.50 -2.60 18.20
C SER A 153 3.19 -4.10 18.00
N PRO A 154 3.52 -4.67 16.83
CA PRO A 154 4.06 -3.98 15.66
C PRO A 154 2.97 -3.12 14.98
N ARG A 155 3.40 -2.09 14.24
CA ARG A 155 2.49 -1.17 13.54
C ARG A 155 1.60 -1.95 12.57
N ALA A 156 0.37 -1.50 12.39
CA ALA A 156 -0.56 -2.11 11.45
C ALA A 156 -0.03 -2.03 10.02
N LEU A 157 -0.16 -3.13 9.28
CA LEU A 157 0.14 -3.22 7.84
C LEU A 157 -1.14 -2.93 7.05
N VAL A 158 -1.11 -1.84 6.29
CA VAL A 158 -2.28 -1.33 5.57
C VAL A 158 -2.04 -1.44 4.07
N PHE A 159 -3.04 -1.99 3.38
CA PHE A 159 -3.12 -2.11 1.93
C PHE A 159 -4.20 -1.15 1.44
N VAL A 160 -3.84 -0.10 0.70
CA VAL A 160 -4.77 0.91 0.22
C VAL A 160 -4.89 0.84 -1.30
N ASP A 161 -6.11 0.67 -1.78
CA ASP A 161 -6.44 0.80 -3.20
C ASP A 161 -6.87 2.24 -3.48
N LEU A 162 -6.12 2.95 -4.33
CA LEU A 162 -6.49 4.25 -4.85
C LEU A 162 -7.07 4.08 -6.27
N PRO A 163 -8.32 4.48 -6.52
CA PRO A 163 -8.89 4.41 -7.87
C PRO A 163 -8.24 5.43 -8.82
N ALA A 164 -8.41 5.21 -10.12
CA ALA A 164 -8.10 6.23 -11.12
C ALA A 164 -8.94 7.50 -10.88
N GLY A 165 -8.40 8.66 -11.25
CA GLY A 165 -8.97 9.98 -11.00
C GLY A 165 -8.66 10.56 -9.63
N GLN A 166 -8.06 9.76 -8.73
CA GLN A 166 -7.75 10.20 -7.37
C GLN A 166 -6.77 11.38 -7.36
N ALA A 167 -7.09 12.43 -6.59
CA ALA A 167 -6.19 13.55 -6.37
C ALA A 167 -5.01 13.12 -5.47
N ILE A 168 -3.79 13.19 -6.01
CA ILE A 168 -2.54 12.89 -5.32
C ILE A 168 -1.75 14.20 -5.21
N ILE A 169 -1.82 14.83 -4.05
CA ILE A 169 -1.34 16.19 -3.82
C ILE A 169 0.05 16.12 -3.18
N PRO A 170 1.13 16.50 -3.89
CA PRO A 170 2.44 16.60 -3.27
C PRO A 170 2.47 17.75 -2.26
N LEU A 171 3.02 17.49 -1.08
CA LEU A 171 3.07 18.47 0.00
C LEU A 171 4.46 19.09 0.14
N ALA A 172 5.45 18.25 0.39
CA ALA A 172 6.82 18.68 0.66
C ALA A 172 7.80 17.57 0.27
N ALA A 173 9.05 17.96 0.04
CA ALA A 173 10.13 17.04 -0.24
C ALA A 173 11.41 17.51 0.46
N GLU A 174 12.26 16.56 0.85
CA GLU A 174 13.64 16.86 1.22
C GLU A 174 14.57 16.43 0.09
N LEU A 175 15.45 17.32 -0.32
CA LEU A 175 16.39 17.11 -1.41
C LEU A 175 17.68 16.46 -0.92
N ALA A 176 18.52 16.00 -1.84
CA ALA A 176 19.82 15.42 -1.50
C ALA A 176 20.70 16.34 -0.65
N THR A 177 20.52 17.65 -0.76
CA THR A 177 21.24 18.67 0.03
C THR A 177 20.76 18.78 1.49
N GLY A 178 19.70 18.09 1.88
CA GLY A 178 19.03 18.25 3.19
C GLY A 178 18.06 19.44 3.23
N ARG A 179 17.94 20.20 2.13
CA ARG A 179 16.94 21.28 2.03
C ARG A 179 15.54 20.69 1.91
N VAL A 180 14.61 21.18 2.72
CA VAL A 180 13.18 20.89 2.59
C VAL A 180 12.52 21.97 1.74
N ILE A 181 11.70 21.55 0.77
CA ILE A 181 10.91 22.42 -0.10
C ILE A 181 9.41 22.18 0.14
N ALA A 182 8.64 23.27 0.19
CA ALA A 182 7.18 23.23 0.25
C ALA A 182 6.61 23.24 -1.17
N ILE A 183 6.18 22.09 -1.66
CA ILE A 183 5.64 21.93 -3.02
C ILE A 183 4.17 22.36 -3.07
N PHE A 184 3.47 22.23 -1.95
CA PHE A 184 2.05 22.55 -1.84
C PHE A 184 1.74 24.01 -2.18
N ASP A 185 2.56 24.95 -1.72
CA ASP A 185 2.31 26.38 -1.92
C ASP A 185 2.40 26.77 -3.40
N ASP A 186 3.39 26.21 -4.11
CA ASP A 186 3.54 26.39 -5.55
C ASP A 186 2.39 25.73 -6.33
N LEU A 187 1.87 24.60 -5.84
CA LEU A 187 0.72 23.93 -6.44
C LEU A 187 -0.56 24.75 -6.24
N VAL A 188 -0.77 25.31 -5.05
CA VAL A 188 -1.88 26.24 -4.76
C VAL A 188 -1.83 27.43 -5.72
N ALA A 189 -0.66 28.06 -5.87
CA ALA A 189 -0.50 29.18 -6.78
C ALA A 189 -0.82 28.80 -8.24
N GLU A 190 -0.36 27.64 -8.70
CA GLU A 190 -0.60 27.16 -10.07
C GLU A 190 -2.06 26.81 -10.33
N ILE A 191 -2.73 26.12 -9.39
CA ILE A 191 -4.16 25.80 -9.50
C ILE A 191 -4.96 27.10 -9.49
N SER A 192 -4.76 27.98 -8.51
CA SER A 192 -5.49 29.24 -8.39
C SER A 192 -5.34 30.16 -9.59
N ARG A 193 -4.16 30.20 -10.22
CA ARG A 193 -3.94 30.92 -11.47
C ARG A 193 -4.78 30.36 -12.62
N THR A 194 -4.96 29.04 -12.64
CA THR A 194 -5.69 28.31 -13.69
C THR A 194 -7.20 28.44 -13.52
N VAL A 195 -7.73 28.16 -12.32
CA VAL A 195 -9.18 28.16 -12.03
C VAL A 195 -9.71 29.54 -11.63
N ARG A 196 -8.83 30.53 -11.41
CA ARG A 196 -9.15 31.91 -11.01
C ARG A 196 -9.94 32.02 -9.70
N THR A 197 -9.74 31.06 -8.79
CA THR A 197 -10.30 31.05 -7.44
C THR A 197 -9.22 30.68 -6.43
N LEU A 198 -9.36 31.15 -5.19
CA LEU A 198 -8.45 30.80 -4.08
C LEU A 198 -9.05 29.64 -3.28
N PRO A 199 -8.21 28.78 -2.68
CA PRO A 199 -8.70 27.81 -1.70
C PRO A 199 -9.33 28.53 -0.50
N PRO A 200 -10.27 27.89 0.21
CA PRO A 200 -10.74 28.40 1.49
C PRO A 200 -9.58 28.49 2.49
N HIS A 201 -9.77 29.28 3.56
CA HIS A 201 -8.76 29.40 4.62
C HIS A 201 -8.50 28.04 5.27
N TYR A 202 -7.23 27.73 5.56
CA TYR A 202 -6.91 26.46 6.20
C TYR A 202 -7.42 26.47 7.65
N PRO A 203 -8.30 25.54 8.03
CA PRO A 203 -9.00 25.59 9.31
C PRO A 203 -8.15 25.13 10.51
N GLY A 204 -6.87 24.81 10.34
CA GLY A 204 -5.97 24.49 11.45
C GLY A 204 -6.48 23.33 12.32
N THR A 205 -6.76 23.61 13.60
CA THR A 205 -7.30 22.66 14.59
C THR A 205 -8.82 22.69 14.71
N GLU A 206 -9.53 23.43 13.85
CA GLU A 206 -10.99 23.50 13.87
C GLU A 206 -11.67 22.14 13.58
N GLU A 207 -13.00 22.16 13.71
CA GLU A 207 -13.92 21.04 13.48
C GLU A 207 -13.56 20.22 12.23
N PRO A 208 -13.64 18.87 12.30
CA PRO A 208 -13.34 18.01 11.17
C PRO A 208 -14.09 18.40 9.89
N ALA A 209 -15.31 18.94 9.98
CA ALA A 209 -16.12 19.36 8.84
C ALA A 209 -15.45 20.45 7.99
N THR A 210 -14.91 21.50 8.62
CA THR A 210 -14.21 22.58 7.90
C THR A 210 -12.95 22.05 7.22
N ARG A 211 -12.23 21.12 7.85
CA ARG A 211 -11.08 20.43 7.23
C ARG A 211 -11.50 19.64 5.99
N ARG A 212 -12.68 19.01 5.98
CA ARG A 212 -13.18 18.30 4.80
C ARG A 212 -13.44 19.26 3.65
N GLU A 213 -14.13 20.37 3.90
CA GLU A 213 -14.42 21.37 2.88
C GLU A 213 -13.13 21.93 2.26
N TYR A 214 -12.11 22.20 3.10
CA TYR A 214 -10.81 22.63 2.63
C TYR A 214 -10.18 21.64 1.64
N TRP A 215 -10.12 20.34 1.99
CA TRP A 215 -9.51 19.32 1.12
C TRP A 215 -10.35 18.98 -0.11
N ARG A 216 -11.66 19.14 -0.02
CA ARG A 216 -12.58 18.96 -1.15
C ARG A 216 -12.32 19.96 -2.26
N TRP A 217 -12.05 21.23 -1.92
CA TRP A 217 -11.69 22.25 -2.92
C TRP A 217 -10.49 21.81 -3.77
N PHE A 218 -9.47 21.22 -3.15
CA PHE A 218 -8.30 20.74 -3.89
C PHE A 218 -8.63 19.57 -4.81
N SER A 219 -9.53 18.70 -4.40
CA SER A 219 -9.93 17.55 -5.21
C SER A 219 -10.78 17.98 -6.42
N ASP A 220 -11.68 18.94 -6.22
CA ASP A 220 -12.53 19.50 -7.27
C ASP A 220 -11.72 20.28 -8.32
N ASN A 221 -10.60 20.90 -7.90
CA ASN A 221 -9.75 21.73 -8.77
C ASN A 221 -8.41 21.08 -9.11
N TYR A 222 -8.25 19.78 -8.81
CA TYR A 222 -6.98 19.08 -8.96
C TYR A 222 -6.56 18.93 -10.44
N SER A 223 -5.26 19.07 -10.71
CA SER A 223 -4.66 18.72 -11.99
C SER A 223 -3.39 17.91 -11.76
N ALA A 224 -3.41 16.64 -12.18
CA ALA A 224 -2.25 15.75 -12.08
C ALA A 224 -1.05 16.31 -12.84
N ILE A 225 -1.29 16.98 -13.98
CA ILE A 225 -0.23 17.62 -14.78
C ILE A 225 0.38 18.79 -14.01
N ALA A 226 -0.44 19.65 -13.38
CA ALA A 226 0.06 20.76 -12.58
C ALA A 226 0.87 20.25 -11.37
N ALA A 227 0.34 19.27 -10.64
CA ALA A 227 1.01 18.65 -9.51
C ALA A 227 2.36 18.02 -9.89
N MET A 228 2.41 17.28 -11.01
CA MET A 228 3.64 16.70 -11.55
C MET A 228 4.66 17.78 -11.90
N ASN A 229 4.26 18.80 -12.67
CA ASN A 229 5.16 19.86 -13.12
C ASN A 229 5.73 20.66 -11.95
N VAL A 230 4.91 20.98 -10.94
CA VAL A 230 5.36 21.72 -9.76
C VAL A 230 6.35 20.87 -8.96
N LEU A 231 6.07 19.58 -8.76
CA LEU A 231 6.98 18.65 -8.08
C LEU A 231 8.31 18.50 -8.83
N GLU A 232 8.26 18.32 -10.15
CA GLU A 232 9.45 18.18 -11.00
C GLU A 232 10.32 19.43 -10.96
N ARG A 233 9.73 20.63 -11.02
CA ARG A 233 10.47 21.89 -10.87
C ARG A 233 11.11 21.98 -9.48
N GLY A 234 10.33 21.73 -8.43
CA GLY A 234 10.83 21.83 -7.05
C GLY A 234 12.02 20.90 -6.77
N ILE A 235 11.95 19.63 -7.24
CA ILE A 235 13.03 18.65 -7.04
C ILE A 235 14.18 18.88 -8.04
N GLY A 236 13.86 19.17 -9.31
CA GLY A 236 14.84 19.33 -10.38
C GLY A 236 15.93 20.35 -10.06
N ASP A 237 15.57 21.40 -9.31
CA ASP A 237 16.49 22.47 -8.91
C ASP A 237 17.43 22.11 -7.74
N GLY A 238 17.30 20.94 -7.12
CA GLY A 238 18.16 20.56 -5.97
C GLY A 238 18.53 19.08 -5.84
N GLY A 239 18.37 18.30 -6.91
CA GLY A 239 18.82 16.90 -7.00
C GLY A 239 17.82 15.88 -6.45
N PRO A 240 18.18 14.59 -6.38
CA PRO A 240 17.25 13.52 -6.05
C PRO A 240 16.67 13.68 -4.64
N ALA A 241 15.37 13.43 -4.49
CA ALA A 241 14.69 13.56 -3.21
C ALA A 241 15.07 12.41 -2.24
N GLN A 242 15.30 12.75 -0.97
CA GLN A 242 15.27 11.79 0.14
C GLN A 242 13.87 11.20 0.29
N TRP A 243 12.89 12.09 0.25
CA TRP A 243 11.51 11.76 0.53
C TRP A 243 10.59 12.80 -0.06
N VAL A 244 9.36 12.35 -0.33
CA VAL A 244 8.25 13.21 -0.71
C VAL A 244 7.04 12.77 0.10
N ASP A 245 6.39 13.74 0.73
CA ASP A 245 5.12 13.54 1.40
C ASP A 245 3.99 13.96 0.44
N TYR A 246 2.97 13.12 0.35
CA TYR A 246 1.75 13.38 -0.41
C TYR A 246 0.53 13.36 0.51
N ARG A 247 -0.55 13.94 0.02
CA ARG A 247 -1.89 13.76 0.56
C ARG A 247 -2.79 13.21 -0.52
N VAL A 248 -3.57 12.20 -0.18
CA VAL A 248 -4.62 11.66 -1.05
C VAL A 248 -5.97 11.86 -0.39
N HIS A 249 -6.97 12.26 -1.18
CA HIS A 249 -8.31 12.58 -0.67
C HIS A 249 -9.27 11.41 -0.91
N LEU A 250 -9.43 10.53 0.07
CA LEU A 250 -10.38 9.43 -0.01
C LEU A 250 -11.76 10.02 0.34
N ASN A 251 -12.61 10.29 -0.65
CA ASN A 251 -13.86 11.07 -0.60
C ASN A 251 -13.87 12.26 0.38
N ASP A 252 -14.28 12.08 1.64
CA ASP A 252 -14.44 13.10 2.68
C ASP A 252 -13.25 13.13 3.66
N ARG A 253 -12.27 12.26 3.48
CA ARG A 253 -11.07 12.13 4.33
C ARG A 253 -9.80 12.35 3.56
N SER A 254 -8.71 12.57 4.29
CA SER A 254 -7.38 12.69 3.70
C SER A 254 -6.40 11.76 4.38
N LEU A 255 -5.62 11.04 3.59
CA LEU A 255 -4.55 10.18 4.05
C LEU A 255 -3.21 10.80 3.63
N GLN A 256 -2.29 10.93 4.59
CA GLN A 256 -0.92 11.35 4.28
C GLN A 256 -0.08 10.13 3.88
N LEU A 257 0.69 10.25 2.81
CA LEU A 257 1.59 9.23 2.32
C LEU A 257 3.02 9.74 2.43
N SER A 258 3.87 9.03 3.17
CA SER A 258 5.29 9.34 3.27
C SER A 258 6.12 8.35 2.47
N LEU A 259 6.65 8.77 1.32
CA LEU A 259 7.57 7.98 0.50
C LEU A 259 9.00 8.40 0.81
N ARG A 260 9.84 7.44 1.18
CA ARG A 260 11.21 7.70 1.68
C ARG A 260 12.22 6.95 0.82
N GLY A 261 12.33 7.31 -0.46
CA GLY A 261 13.21 6.60 -1.38
C GLY A 261 14.71 6.81 -1.13
N ARG A 262 15.13 7.69 -0.21
CA ARG A 262 16.52 7.85 0.27
C ARG A 262 17.54 8.04 -0.85
N ARG A 263 17.23 8.89 -1.84
CA ARG A 263 18.02 9.13 -3.06
C ARG A 263 18.12 7.94 -4.03
N ASN A 264 17.51 6.80 -3.75
CA ASN A 264 17.58 5.63 -4.63
C ASN A 264 16.62 5.71 -5.83
N PHE A 265 15.84 6.77 -5.93
CA PHE A 265 14.84 6.95 -6.98
C PHE A 265 14.97 8.32 -7.63
N GLU A 266 14.78 8.34 -8.94
CA GLU A 266 14.69 9.57 -9.72
C GLU A 266 13.38 10.30 -9.48
N THR A 267 13.35 11.60 -9.80
CA THR A 267 12.16 12.44 -9.71
C THR A 267 10.97 11.85 -10.45
N GLY A 268 11.20 11.13 -11.56
CA GLY A 268 10.13 10.47 -12.33
C GLY A 268 9.32 9.46 -11.52
N ILE A 269 9.90 8.79 -10.53
CA ILE A 269 9.15 7.86 -9.68
C ILE A 269 8.18 8.62 -8.78
N TYR A 270 8.61 9.76 -8.24
CA TYR A 270 7.80 10.61 -7.37
C TYR A 270 6.77 11.43 -8.14
N ALA A 271 7.12 11.97 -9.32
CA ALA A 271 6.21 12.78 -10.10
C ALA A 271 5.40 11.93 -11.08
N TYR A 272 6.06 11.31 -12.05
CA TYR A 272 5.36 10.58 -13.10
C TYR A 272 4.65 9.31 -12.57
N SER A 273 5.33 8.43 -11.83
CA SER A 273 4.73 7.17 -11.38
C SER A 273 3.69 7.38 -10.27
N MET A 274 3.97 8.21 -9.26
CA MET A 274 2.98 8.43 -8.20
C MET A 274 1.83 9.32 -8.64
N ILE A 275 2.10 10.49 -9.24
CA ILE A 275 1.05 11.47 -9.53
C ILE A 275 0.35 11.12 -10.84
N ARG A 276 1.09 11.06 -11.95
CA ARG A 276 0.46 10.92 -13.27
C ARG A 276 -0.10 9.52 -13.48
N ARG A 277 0.70 8.47 -13.30
CA ARG A 277 0.23 7.08 -13.47
C ARG A 277 -0.81 6.73 -12.42
N GLY A 278 -0.61 7.15 -11.17
CA GLY A 278 -1.60 6.94 -10.12
C GLY A 278 -2.94 7.63 -10.38
N ASN A 279 -2.94 8.85 -10.90
CA ASN A 279 -4.19 9.50 -11.32
C ASN A 279 -4.81 8.85 -12.55
N GLN A 280 -4.02 8.35 -13.51
CA GLN A 280 -4.54 7.77 -14.76
C GLN A 280 -5.06 6.33 -14.60
N HIS A 281 -4.39 5.52 -13.78
CA HIS A 281 -4.62 4.07 -13.69
C HIS A 281 -5.05 3.61 -12.30
N GLY A 282 -4.87 4.44 -11.26
CA GLY A 282 -5.00 4.02 -9.87
C GLY A 282 -3.71 3.38 -9.36
N LEU A 283 -3.63 3.20 -8.03
CA LEU A 283 -2.48 2.61 -7.34
C LEU A 283 -2.95 1.59 -6.30
N ARG A 284 -2.10 0.61 -6.02
CA ARG A 284 -2.16 -0.17 -4.78
C ARG A 284 -0.95 0.16 -3.92
N ILE A 285 -1.19 0.56 -2.67
CA ILE A 285 -0.16 1.02 -1.75
C ILE A 285 -0.08 0.08 -0.56
N VAL A 286 1.13 -0.34 -0.20
CA VAL A 286 1.39 -1.04 1.05
C VAL A 286 2.17 -0.12 1.97
N GLY A 287 1.73 0.02 3.21
CA GLY A 287 2.42 0.84 4.19
C GLY A 287 2.15 0.46 5.63
N THR A 288 2.96 0.99 6.54
CA THR A 288 2.70 0.88 7.99
C THR A 288 1.98 2.13 8.48
N LEU A 289 0.94 1.96 9.29
CA LEU A 289 0.18 3.06 9.85
C LEU A 289 1.02 3.89 10.85
N LYS A 290 0.95 5.22 10.72
CA LYS A 290 1.60 6.21 11.61
C LYS A 290 0.56 6.93 12.45
N SER A 291 1.02 7.75 13.39
CA SER A 291 0.18 8.69 14.14
C SER A 291 -0.39 9.79 13.24
N GLY A 292 -1.67 10.10 13.40
CA GLY A 292 -2.46 10.81 12.39
C GLY A 292 -2.81 9.87 11.22
N PRO A 293 -3.85 10.12 10.41
CA PRO A 293 -4.17 9.27 9.26
C PRO A 293 -3.05 9.39 8.21
N GLY A 294 -1.99 8.59 8.40
CA GLY A 294 -0.77 8.66 7.61
C GLY A 294 -0.07 7.30 7.50
N LEU A 295 0.55 7.05 6.35
CA LEU A 295 1.28 5.82 6.05
C LEU A 295 2.76 6.09 5.80
N ASN A 296 3.62 5.27 6.39
CA ASN A 296 4.94 5.03 5.81
C ASN A 296 4.74 4.10 4.62
N VAL A 297 4.97 4.59 3.42
CA VAL A 297 4.79 3.78 2.21
C VAL A 297 6.00 2.85 2.06
N LEU A 298 5.73 1.55 2.09
CA LEU A 298 6.70 0.49 1.86
C LEU A 298 6.81 0.17 0.38
N ALA A 299 5.68 0.10 -0.33
CA ALA A 299 5.66 -0.16 -1.76
C ALA A 299 4.41 0.44 -2.43
N VAL A 300 4.52 0.70 -3.73
CA VAL A 300 3.45 1.17 -4.60
C VAL A 300 3.44 0.33 -5.86
N PHE A 301 2.25 -0.08 -6.28
CA PHE A 301 1.98 -0.84 -7.48
C PHE A 301 0.92 -0.10 -8.30
N GLU A 302 0.91 -0.34 -9.60
CA GLU A 302 -0.19 0.11 -10.46
C GLU A 302 -1.38 -0.86 -10.35
N LYS A 303 -2.59 -0.35 -10.59
CA LYS A 303 -3.83 -1.14 -10.53
C LYS A 303 -4.29 -1.62 -11.91
#